data_AF-A0A9E0TZQ7-F1
#
_entry.id   AF-A0A9E0TZQ7-F1
#
_cell.length_a   1.000
_cell.length_b   1.000
_cell.length_c   1.000
_cell.angle_alpha   90.00
_cell.angle_beta   90.00
_cell.angle_gamma   90.00
#
_symmetry.space_group_name_H-M   'P 1'
#
loop_
_entity.id
_entity.type
_entity.pdbx_description
1 polymer ?
#
loop_
_entity_poly.entity_id
_entity_poly.type
_entity_poly.pdbx_seq_one_letter_code
_entity_poly.pdbx_strand_id
1 'polypeptide(L)'
;MSIRFVFCRTPALVICTDALPAGRGGEARGPLIRIRPRYREDSGILAHEMTHVRQWWSGVLAGIALAGLAALWCPWWPLAFAIGALSHPLAYLLSRRYRLWSEVQAYREQARHYADDRRPLFARFIAANYRLSITMDEALAALRKP
;
A
#
# COMPACT_ATOMS: atom_id res chain seq x y z
N MET A 1 6.23 -12.39 19.40
CA MET A 1 5.58 -12.23 18.06
C MET A 1 4.08 -12.25 18.28
N SER A 2 3.34 -11.30 17.67
CA SER A 2 1.86 -11.26 17.78
C SER A 2 1.28 -11.26 16.38
N ILE A 3 0.27 -12.11 16.14
CA ILE A 3 -0.43 -12.26 14.87
C ILE A 3 -1.85 -11.77 15.05
N ARG A 4 -2.32 -10.88 14.17
CA ARG A 4 -3.72 -10.42 14.13
C ARG A 4 -4.24 -10.54 12.70
N PHE A 5 -5.39 -11.18 12.55
CA PHE A 5 -6.13 -11.17 11.29
C PHE A 5 -7.07 -9.95 11.28
N VAL A 6 -7.00 -9.15 10.22
CA VAL A 6 -7.92 -8.04 10.01
C VAL A 6 -8.81 -8.40 8.83
N PHE A 7 -10.06 -8.77 9.12
CA PHE A 7 -11.10 -8.98 8.13
C PHE A 7 -11.89 -7.67 7.96
N CYS A 8 -11.43 -6.79 7.08
CA CYS A 8 -12.19 -5.59 6.71
C CYS A 8 -12.11 -5.38 5.21
N ARG A 9 -13.12 -5.87 4.46
CA ARG A 9 -13.28 -5.88 2.99
C ARG A 9 -12.16 -6.55 2.16
N THR A 10 -10.91 -6.47 2.58
CA THR A 10 -9.75 -7.13 1.99
C THR A 10 -8.98 -7.85 3.10
N PRO A 11 -8.75 -9.16 2.98
CA PRO A 11 -8.05 -9.91 4.03
C PRO A 11 -6.58 -9.52 4.09
N ALA A 12 -6.08 -9.30 5.31
CA ALA A 12 -4.68 -9.02 5.58
C ALA A 12 -4.20 -9.78 6.84
N LEU A 13 -2.95 -10.24 6.80
CA LEU A 13 -2.25 -10.84 7.93
C LEU A 13 -1.33 -9.79 8.55
N VAL A 14 -1.56 -9.41 9.81
CA VAL A 14 -0.73 -8.40 10.51
C VAL A 14 0.22 -9.09 11.48
N ILE A 15 1.52 -8.84 11.33
CA ILE A 15 2.58 -9.36 12.20
C ILE A 15 3.30 -8.20 12.87
N CYS A 16 3.35 -8.21 14.22
CA CYS A 16 4.17 -7.26 14.96
C CYS A 16 5.63 -7.77 15.06
N THR A 17 6.57 -7.06 14.45
CA THR A 17 8.00 -7.44 14.40
C THR A 17 8.93 -6.25 14.23
N ASP A 18 10.13 -6.33 14.80
CA ASP A 18 11.19 -5.33 14.60
C ASP A 18 12.06 -5.59 13.35
N ALA A 19 11.80 -6.69 12.64
CA ALA A 19 12.44 -7.05 11.37
C ALA A 19 11.93 -6.18 10.20
N LEU A 20 12.08 -4.86 10.36
CA LEU A 20 11.76 -3.81 9.40
C LEU A 20 12.99 -2.90 9.26
N PRO A 21 13.22 -2.27 8.09
CA PRO A 21 14.33 -1.34 7.94
C PRO A 21 14.15 -0.07 8.80
N ALA A 22 15.27 0.54 9.20
CA ALA A 22 15.27 1.73 10.05
C ALA A 22 14.39 2.86 9.46
N GLY A 23 13.68 3.58 10.33
CA GLY A 23 12.80 4.69 9.94
C GLY A 23 11.38 4.29 9.47
N ARG A 24 11.11 3.00 9.17
CA ARG A 24 9.76 2.53 8.81
C ARG A 24 8.94 2.11 10.03
N GLY A 25 7.69 2.56 10.10
CA GLY A 25 6.72 2.15 11.12
C GLY A 25 5.98 0.85 10.78
N GLY A 26 5.72 0.64 9.49
CA GLY A 26 5.15 -0.58 8.93
C GLY A 26 5.69 -0.89 7.53
N GLU A 27 5.27 -2.03 6.99
CA GLU A 27 5.48 -2.42 5.59
C GLU A 27 4.44 -3.47 5.15
N ALA A 28 3.76 -3.21 4.04
CA ALA A 28 2.90 -4.16 3.35
C ALA A 28 3.66 -4.92 2.23
N ARG A 29 3.41 -6.23 2.13
CA ARG A 29 3.90 -7.13 1.07
C ARG A 29 2.78 -8.07 0.66
N GLY A 30 2.07 -7.72 -0.41
CA GLY A 30 0.86 -8.43 -0.81
C GLY A 30 -0.18 -8.38 0.32
N PRO A 31 -0.69 -9.52 0.83
CA PRO A 31 -1.63 -9.55 1.95
C PRO A 31 -0.98 -9.49 3.33
N LEU A 32 0.36 -9.48 3.42
CA LEU A 32 1.09 -9.46 4.68
C LEU A 32 1.45 -8.02 5.07
N ILE A 33 1.04 -7.60 6.27
CA ILE A 33 1.43 -6.34 6.89
C ILE A 33 2.38 -6.64 8.06
N ARG A 34 3.51 -5.94 8.11
CA ARG A 34 4.42 -5.95 9.25
C ARG A 34 4.41 -4.59 9.93
N ILE A 35 4.28 -4.55 11.25
CA ILE A 35 4.28 -3.30 12.04
C ILE A 35 5.30 -3.42 13.17
N ARG A 36 6.04 -2.36 13.46
CA ARG A 36 6.93 -2.35 14.64
C ARG A 36 6.12 -2.43 15.93
N PRO A 37 6.56 -3.17 16.96
CA PRO A 37 5.83 -3.30 18.22
C PRO A 37 5.41 -1.96 18.84
N ARG A 38 6.26 -0.91 18.75
CA ARG A 38 5.96 0.44 19.24
C ARG A 38 4.77 1.15 18.58
N TYR A 39 4.33 0.67 17.42
CA TYR A 39 3.23 1.21 16.63
C TYR A 39 2.04 0.25 16.53
N ARG A 40 2.00 -0.81 17.35
CA ARG A 40 0.94 -1.84 17.30
C ARG A 40 -0.46 -1.25 17.40
N GLU A 41 -0.62 -0.18 18.18
CA GLU A 41 -1.91 0.47 18.43
C GLU A 41 -2.12 1.73 17.59
N ASP A 42 -1.16 2.07 16.71
CA ASP A 42 -1.29 3.18 15.79
C ASP A 42 -2.20 2.79 14.62
N SER A 43 -3.48 3.12 14.75
CA SER A 43 -4.48 2.84 13.72
C SER A 43 -4.17 3.55 12.39
N GLY A 44 -3.46 4.68 12.42
CA GLY A 44 -3.08 5.42 11.22
C GLY A 44 -2.00 4.69 10.42
N ILE A 45 -0.97 4.16 11.08
CA ILE A 45 0.05 3.33 10.43
C ILE A 45 -0.58 2.05 9.88
N LEU A 46 -1.46 1.39 10.63
CA LEU A 46 -2.17 0.22 10.11
C LEU A 46 -3.03 0.56 8.87
N ALA A 47 -3.71 1.71 8.87
CA ALA A 47 -4.52 2.17 7.75
C ALA A 47 -3.68 2.50 6.51
N HIS A 48 -2.47 3.05 6.69
CA HIS A 48 -1.48 3.24 5.63
C HIS A 48 -1.16 1.91 4.94
N GLU A 49 -0.69 0.92 5.72
CA GLU A 49 -0.29 -0.38 5.16
C GLU A 49 -1.48 -1.12 4.54
N MET A 50 -2.66 -1.01 5.14
CA MET A 50 -3.89 -1.59 4.60
C MET A 50 -4.26 -0.98 3.24
N THR A 51 -3.93 0.28 2.99
CA THR A 51 -4.16 0.90 1.68
C THR A 51 -3.33 0.24 0.58
N HIS A 52 -2.08 -0.15 0.86
CA HIS A 52 -1.28 -0.94 -0.08
C HIS A 52 -1.81 -2.36 -0.28
N VAL A 53 -2.30 -3.00 0.78
CA VAL A 53 -2.98 -4.30 0.68
C VAL A 53 -4.21 -4.21 -0.22
N ARG A 54 -5.01 -3.15 -0.09
CA ARG A 54 -6.17 -2.89 -0.97
C ARG A 54 -5.75 -2.68 -2.42
N GLN A 55 -4.72 -1.87 -2.67
CA GLN A 55 -4.19 -1.65 -4.02
C GLN A 55 -3.70 -2.96 -4.66
N TRP A 56 -3.06 -3.84 -3.88
CA TRP A 56 -2.66 -5.17 -4.33
C TRP A 56 -3.85 -6.07 -4.65
N TRP A 57 -4.85 -6.15 -3.76
CA TRP A 57 -6.07 -6.93 -4.00
C TRP A 57 -6.87 -6.44 -5.21
N SER A 58 -6.91 -5.13 -5.50
CA SER A 58 -7.51 -4.61 -6.73
C SER A 58 -6.84 -5.19 -7.98
N GLY A 59 -5.51 -5.31 -7.97
CA GLY A 59 -4.75 -5.97 -9.04
C GLY A 59 -5.09 -7.46 -9.15
N VAL A 60 -5.14 -8.16 -8.02
CA VAL A 60 -5.51 -9.59 -7.98
C VAL A 60 -6.92 -9.79 -8.55
N LEU A 61 -7.93 -9.05 -8.09
CA LEU A 61 -9.31 -9.17 -8.56
C LEU A 61 -9.44 -8.88 -10.06
N ALA A 62 -8.73 -7.87 -10.57
CA ALA A 62 -8.66 -7.62 -12.02
C ALA A 62 -8.07 -8.82 -12.77
N GLY A 63 -7.00 -9.42 -12.22
CA GLY A 63 -6.40 -10.64 -12.75
C GLY A 63 -7.37 -11.82 -12.78
N ILE A 64 -8.16 -12.02 -11.71
CA ILE A 64 -9.20 -13.06 -11.64
C ILE A 64 -10.26 -12.86 -12.71
N ALA A 65 -10.76 -11.63 -12.87
CA ALA A 65 -11.76 -11.30 -13.88
C ALA A 65 -11.23 -11.58 -15.30
N LEU A 66 -10.00 -11.16 -15.59
CA LEU A 66 -9.33 -11.44 -16.87
C LEU A 66 -9.10 -12.93 -17.08
N ALA A 67 -8.71 -13.66 -16.04
CA ALA A 67 -8.52 -15.11 -16.06
C ALA A 67 -9.83 -15.82 -16.43
N GLY A 68 -10.96 -15.43 -15.82
CA GLY A 68 -12.28 -15.99 -16.11
C GLY A 68 -12.72 -15.76 -17.56
N LEU A 69 -12.47 -14.57 -18.11
CA LEU A 69 -12.73 -14.28 -19.52
C LEU A 69 -11.81 -15.09 -20.46
N ALA A 70 -10.52 -15.20 -20.12
CA ALA A 70 -9.53 -15.89 -20.92
C ALA A 70 -9.70 -17.42 -20.91
N ALA A 71 -10.19 -17.98 -19.80
CA ALA A 71 -10.41 -19.42 -19.64
C ALA A 71 -11.35 -20.02 -20.69
N LEU A 72 -12.17 -19.19 -21.34
CA LEU A 72 -13.07 -19.60 -22.41
C LEU A 72 -12.33 -19.99 -23.70
N TRP A 73 -11.11 -19.50 -23.94
CA TRP A 73 -10.44 -19.64 -25.24
C TRP A 73 -8.90 -19.79 -25.16
N CYS A 74 -8.31 -19.68 -23.97
CA CYS A 74 -6.86 -19.64 -23.80
C CYS A 74 -6.42 -20.59 -22.67
N PRO A 75 -5.60 -21.63 -22.95
CA PRO A 75 -5.12 -22.57 -21.93
C PRO A 75 -4.15 -21.92 -20.93
N TRP A 76 -3.62 -20.74 -21.25
CA TRP A 76 -2.71 -19.95 -20.41
C TRP A 76 -3.45 -18.99 -19.46
N TRP A 77 -4.77 -19.11 -19.31
CA TRP A 77 -5.58 -18.31 -18.39
C TRP A 77 -5.05 -18.26 -16.95
N PRO A 78 -4.36 -19.28 -16.38
CA PRO A 78 -3.81 -19.17 -15.03
C PRO A 78 -2.73 -18.08 -14.91
N LEU A 79 -2.07 -17.69 -16.00
CA LEU A 79 -1.08 -16.60 -15.98
C LEU A 79 -1.71 -15.24 -15.64
N ALA A 80 -3.00 -15.05 -15.91
CA ALA A 80 -3.69 -13.80 -15.58
C ALA A 80 -3.75 -13.53 -14.07
N PHE A 81 -3.75 -14.57 -13.22
CA PHE A 81 -3.62 -14.39 -11.77
C PHE A 81 -2.25 -13.82 -11.38
N ALA A 82 -1.18 -14.39 -11.93
CA ALA A 82 0.18 -13.92 -11.68
C ALA A 82 0.34 -12.46 -12.16
N ILE A 83 -0.19 -12.13 -13.34
CA ILE A 83 -0.20 -10.75 -13.85
C ILE A 83 -0.96 -9.82 -12.89
N GLY A 84 -2.14 -10.23 -12.41
CA GLY A 84 -2.92 -9.45 -11.43
C GLY A 84 -2.16 -9.21 -10.14
N ALA A 85 -1.60 -10.26 -9.53
CA ALA A 85 -0.85 -10.17 -8.27
C ALA A 85 0.46 -9.36 -8.39
N LEU A 86 1.09 -9.36 -9.57
CA LEU A 86 2.31 -8.60 -9.84
C LEU A 86 2.06 -7.17 -10.32
N SER A 87 0.83 -6.84 -10.73
CA SER A 87 0.49 -5.52 -11.29
C SER A 87 0.87 -4.37 -10.35
N HIS A 88 0.44 -4.42 -9.08
CA HIS A 88 0.77 -3.39 -8.09
C HIS A 88 2.28 -3.26 -7.82
N PRO A 89 3.02 -4.33 -7.43
CA PRO A 89 4.45 -4.20 -7.14
C PRO A 89 5.27 -3.80 -8.38
N LEU A 90 4.92 -4.28 -9.58
CA LEU A 90 5.60 -3.87 -10.82
C LEU A 90 5.30 -2.42 -11.18
N ALA A 91 4.04 -1.98 -11.09
CA ALA A 91 3.68 -0.58 -11.34
C ALA A 91 4.37 0.35 -10.33
N TYR A 92 4.47 -0.05 -9.06
CA TYR A 92 5.18 0.69 -8.02
C TYR A 92 6.69 0.78 -8.29
N LEU A 93 7.31 -0.29 -8.79
CA LEU A 93 8.72 -0.32 -9.13
C LEU A 93 9.02 0.54 -10.36
N LEU A 94 8.23 0.40 -11.43
CA LEU A 94 8.52 0.95 -12.75
C LEU A 94 8.00 2.38 -12.95
N SER A 95 6.91 2.77 -12.30
CA SER A 95 6.26 4.07 -12.52
C SER A 95 6.33 4.95 -11.27
N ARG A 96 7.11 6.03 -11.36
CA ARG A 96 7.16 7.07 -10.31
C ARG A 96 5.79 7.72 -10.09
N ARG A 97 4.99 7.87 -11.15
CA ARG A 97 3.62 8.42 -11.05
C ARG A 97 2.70 7.49 -10.27
N TYR A 98 2.76 6.19 -10.55
CA TYR A 98 1.97 5.21 -9.82
C TYR A 98 2.42 5.12 -8.36
N ARG A 99 3.73 5.14 -8.11
CA ARG A 99 4.29 5.18 -6.76
C ARG A 99 3.81 6.41 -5.98
N LEU A 100 3.89 7.61 -6.58
CA LEU A 100 3.38 8.83 -5.96
C LEU A 100 1.88 8.72 -5.65
N TRP A 101 1.07 8.26 -6.61
CA TRP A 101 -0.35 8.03 -6.39
C TRP A 101 -0.60 7.06 -5.23
N SER A 102 0.14 5.95 -5.20
CA SER A 102 0.04 4.91 -4.18
C SER A 102 0.31 5.46 -2.78
N GLU A 103 1.42 6.18 -2.60
CA GLU A 103 1.81 6.78 -1.32
C GLU A 103 0.87 7.90 -0.88
N VAL A 104 0.45 8.77 -1.80
CA VAL A 104 -0.49 9.85 -1.49
C VAL A 104 -1.81 9.30 -0.96
N GLN A 105 -2.34 8.24 -1.56
CA GLN A 105 -3.57 7.61 -1.07
C GLN A 105 -3.38 6.97 0.31
N ALA A 106 -2.27 6.29 0.54
CA ALA A 106 -1.97 5.68 1.83
C ALA A 106 -1.82 6.73 2.94
N TYR A 107 -1.10 7.83 2.69
CA TYR A 107 -0.94 8.92 3.66
C TYR A 107 -2.21 9.75 3.85
N ARG A 108 -3.07 9.90 2.83
CA ARG A 108 -4.40 10.53 2.98
C ARG A 108 -5.28 9.72 3.93
N GLU A 109 -5.30 8.40 3.76
CA GLU A 109 -6.04 7.52 4.66
C GLU A 109 -5.47 7.60 6.08
N GLN A 110 -4.15 7.47 6.22
CA GLN A 110 -3.47 7.58 7.50
C GLN A 110 -3.76 8.92 8.22
N ALA A 111 -3.83 10.04 7.49
CA ALA A 111 -4.15 11.35 8.06
C ALA A 111 -5.54 11.40 8.72
N ARG A 112 -6.50 10.59 8.28
CA ARG A 112 -7.86 10.55 8.86
C ARG A 112 -7.90 9.94 10.26
N HIS A 113 -6.84 9.25 10.67
CA HIS A 113 -6.75 8.59 11.98
C HIS A 113 -6.09 9.46 13.06
N TYR A 114 -5.72 10.70 12.74
CA TYR A 114 -5.11 11.62 13.69
C TYR A 114 -5.97 12.87 13.85
N ALA A 115 -6.03 13.39 15.07
CA ALA A 115 -6.77 14.62 15.37
C ALA A 115 -6.05 15.88 14.83
N ASP A 116 -4.73 15.79 14.69
CA ASP A 116 -3.86 16.86 14.20
C ASP A 116 -3.56 16.76 12.69
N ASP A 117 -3.27 17.88 12.04
CA ASP A 117 -2.87 17.89 10.63
C ASP A 117 -1.42 17.41 10.45
N ARG A 118 -1.26 16.12 10.19
CA ARG A 118 0.04 15.49 9.90
C ARG A 118 0.45 15.51 8.43
N ARG A 119 -0.33 16.13 7.54
CA ARG A 119 -0.01 16.17 6.10
C ARG A 119 1.36 16.80 5.80
N PRO A 120 1.84 17.85 6.50
CA PRO A 120 3.20 18.36 6.29
C PRO A 120 4.29 17.33 6.62
N LEU A 121 4.09 16.56 7.69
CA LEU A 121 4.99 15.46 8.06
C LEU A 121 5.01 14.37 6.99
N PHE A 122 3.84 13.99 6.48
CA PHE A 122 3.73 12.98 5.41
C PHE A 122 4.31 13.46 4.09
N ALA A 123 4.12 14.73 3.73
CA ALA A 123 4.73 15.35 2.56
C ALA A 123 6.27 15.22 2.60
N ARG A 124 6.88 15.43 3.78
CA ARG A 124 8.31 15.23 3.99
C ARG A 124 8.73 13.77 3.74
N PHE A 125 7.95 12.79 4.22
CA PHE A 125 8.23 11.38 3.95
C PHE A 125 8.10 11.03 2.47
N ILE A 126 7.04 11.52 1.80
CA ILE A 126 6.81 11.31 0.37
C ILE A 126 7.99 11.83 -0.47
N ALA A 127 8.46 13.05 -0.17
CA ALA A 127 9.58 13.67 -0.88
C ALA A 127 10.92 12.92 -0.64
N ALA A 128 11.17 12.44 0.58
CA ALA A 128 12.47 11.89 0.97
C ALA A 128 12.64 10.37 0.70
N ASN A 129 11.59 9.56 0.90
CA ASN A 129 11.79 8.11 1.10
C ASN A 129 11.47 7.25 -0.13
N TYR A 130 10.79 7.81 -1.15
CA TYR A 130 10.16 7.01 -2.21
C TYR A 130 10.79 7.20 -3.61
N ARG A 131 11.93 7.89 -3.70
CA ARG A 131 12.65 8.15 -4.97
C ARG A 131 11.74 8.75 -6.05
N LEU A 132 10.91 9.71 -5.66
CA LEU A 132 9.92 10.35 -6.54
C LEU A 132 10.48 11.56 -7.29
N SER A 133 11.61 12.13 -6.83
CA SER A 133 12.20 13.36 -7.38
C SER A 133 11.20 14.53 -7.39
N ILE A 134 10.45 14.70 -6.31
CA ILE A 134 9.51 15.82 -6.10
C ILE A 134 9.86 16.57 -4.83
N THR A 135 9.45 17.82 -4.75
CA THR A 135 9.64 18.67 -3.57
C THR A 135 8.61 18.36 -2.49
N MET A 136 8.87 18.82 -1.26
CA MET A 136 7.92 18.73 -0.17
C MET A 136 6.62 19.48 -0.49
N ASP A 137 6.70 20.64 -1.13
CA ASP A 137 5.53 21.45 -1.50
C ASP A 137 4.68 20.77 -2.55
N GLU A 138 5.30 20.11 -3.54
CA GLU A 138 4.61 19.28 -4.53
C GLU A 138 3.91 18.09 -3.88
N ALA A 139 4.58 17.42 -2.92
CA ALA A 139 3.99 16.32 -2.16
C ALA A 139 2.82 16.79 -1.29
N LEU A 140 2.95 17.94 -0.64
CA LEU A 140 1.88 18.54 0.17
C LEU A 140 0.69 18.95 -0.69
N ALA A 141 0.94 19.54 -1.86
CA ALA A 141 -0.09 19.86 -2.85
C ALA A 141 -0.80 18.57 -3.32
N ALA A 142 -0.06 17.49 -3.57
CA ALA A 142 -0.64 16.20 -3.92
C ALA A 142 -1.53 15.63 -2.80
N LEU A 143 -1.12 15.73 -1.53
CA LEU A 143 -1.93 15.30 -0.39
C LEU A 143 -3.22 16.11 -0.22
N ARG A 144 -3.22 17.39 -0.61
CA ARG A 144 -4.35 18.32 -0.47
C ARG A 144 -5.35 18.28 -1.63
N LYS A 145 -4.97 17.73 -2.78
CA LYS A 145 -5.93 17.49 -3.87
C LYS A 145 -7.09 16.61 -3.37
N PRO A 146 -8.30 16.77 -3.89
CA PRO A 146 -9.40 15.87 -3.57
C PRO A 146 -9.09 14.41 -3.97
#